data_AF-A0A834GW01-F1
#
_entry.id   AF-A0A834GW01-F1
#
_cell.length_a   1.000
_cell.length_b   1.000
_cell.length_c   1.000
_cell.angle_alpha   90.00
_cell.angle_beta   90.00
_cell.angle_gamma   90.00
#
_symmetry.space_group_name_H-M   'P 1'
#
loop_
_entity.id
_entity.type
_entity.pdbx_description
1 polymer ?
#
loop_
_entity_poly.entity_id
_entity_poly.type
_entity_poly.pdbx_seq_one_letter_code
_entity_poly.pdbx_strand_id
1 'polypeptide(L)'
;MPDLPAKWKGECESGPDFKPTLCNKKLIGARRFSRGYHMASGSDPKVKQEIDSPRDYDGHGTHKSSTAAGANVANASGTAINARLATYKVCWKTGCFGSDMLAGMDRAILDGVDVLSLFRWRFRSVL
;
A
#
# COMPACT_ATOMS: atom_id res chain seq x y z
N MET A 1 11.57 -3.52 16.32
CA MET A 1 10.10 -3.57 16.33
C MET A 1 9.65 -4.92 16.87
N PRO A 2 8.60 -4.96 17.71
CA PRO A 2 8.03 -6.20 18.24
C PRO A 2 7.45 -7.12 17.15
N ASP A 3 7.06 -8.33 17.51
CA ASP A 3 6.38 -9.26 16.61
C ASP A 3 4.99 -8.78 16.22
N LEU A 4 4.45 -9.30 15.12
CA LEU A 4 3.18 -8.86 14.56
C LEU A 4 2.03 -9.04 15.56
N PRO A 5 1.12 -8.05 15.69
CA PRO A 5 -0.06 -8.21 16.54
C PRO A 5 -0.92 -9.38 16.06
N ALA A 6 -1.44 -10.19 16.97
CA ALA A 6 -2.28 -11.34 16.63
C ALA A 6 -3.57 -10.96 15.87
N LYS A 7 -4.04 -9.70 16.01
CA LYS A 7 -5.18 -9.15 15.27
C LYS A 7 -4.91 -8.95 13.78
N TRP A 8 -3.64 -8.88 13.36
CA TRP A 8 -3.24 -8.61 11.99
C TRP A 8 -3.50 -9.81 11.08
N LYS A 9 -4.30 -9.60 10.03
CA LYS A 9 -4.68 -10.64 9.06
C LYS A 9 -4.26 -10.34 7.62
N GLY A 10 -3.52 -9.25 7.43
CA GLY A 10 -3.01 -8.88 6.11
C GLY A 10 -1.82 -9.73 5.68
N GLU A 11 -1.48 -9.62 4.40
CA GLU A 11 -0.40 -10.38 3.79
C GLU A 11 0.44 -9.47 2.89
N CYS A 12 1.57 -10.02 2.44
CA CYS A 12 2.37 -9.39 1.40
C CYS A 12 2.21 -10.16 0.10
N GLU A 13 1.39 -9.59 -0.77
CA GLU A 13 1.09 -10.09 -2.08
C GLU A 13 2.35 -10.13 -2.94
N SER A 14 2.59 -11.25 -3.62
CA SER A 14 3.66 -11.35 -4.59
C SER A 14 3.25 -10.64 -5.88
N GLY A 15 4.17 -9.87 -6.45
CA GLY A 15 4.06 -9.30 -7.79
C GLY A 15 5.33 -9.56 -8.60
N PRO A 16 5.35 -9.22 -9.90
CA PRO A 16 6.49 -9.49 -10.79
C PRO A 16 7.84 -8.96 -10.27
N ASP A 17 7.81 -7.84 -9.56
CA ASP A 17 8.95 -7.11 -9.01
C ASP A 17 8.85 -6.91 -7.49
N PHE A 18 7.91 -7.59 -6.84
CA PHE A 18 7.66 -7.47 -5.41
C PHE A 18 7.57 -8.86 -4.79
N LYS A 19 8.63 -9.27 -4.10
CA LYS A 19 8.65 -10.54 -3.36
C LYS A 19 7.99 -10.34 -1.99
N PRO A 20 7.22 -11.31 -1.47
CA PRO A 20 6.65 -11.24 -0.11
C PRO A 20 7.71 -11.00 0.97
N THR A 21 8.95 -11.44 0.74
CA THR A 21 10.10 -11.24 1.62
C THR A 21 10.56 -9.78 1.76
N LEU A 22 10.05 -8.86 0.92
CA LEU A 22 10.31 -7.42 1.06
C LEU A 22 9.53 -6.81 2.23
N CYS A 23 8.48 -7.49 2.69
CA CYS A 23 7.83 -7.12 3.93
C CYS A 23 8.65 -7.52 5.14
N ASN A 24 8.55 -6.72 6.19
CA ASN A 24 9.30 -6.85 7.41
C ASN A 24 8.45 -6.39 8.60
N LYS A 25 9.04 -6.26 9.78
CA LYS A 25 8.31 -5.83 10.99
C LYS A 25 7.76 -4.39 10.90
N LYS A 26 8.28 -3.56 9.98
CA LYS A 26 7.78 -2.22 9.66
C LYS A 26 6.69 -2.30 8.60
N LEU A 27 7.01 -2.74 7.39
CA LEU A 27 6.05 -2.94 6.31
C LEU A 27 5.49 -4.36 6.40
N ILE A 28 4.33 -4.49 7.02
CA ILE A 28 3.76 -5.79 7.42
C ILE A 28 2.73 -6.35 6.44
N GLY A 29 2.31 -5.52 5.48
CA GLY A 29 1.33 -5.84 4.46
C GLY A 29 1.55 -5.01 3.22
N ALA A 30 1.41 -5.63 2.07
CA ALA A 30 1.49 -4.97 0.77
C ALA A 30 0.57 -5.68 -0.19
N ARG A 31 -0.45 -4.98 -0.69
CA ARG A 31 -1.46 -5.51 -1.61
C ARG A 31 -1.69 -4.53 -2.75
N ARG A 32 -2.23 -5.02 -3.86
CA ARG A 32 -2.62 -4.20 -5.01
C ARG A 32 -4.02 -4.54 -5.50
N PHE A 33 -4.72 -3.52 -6.00
CA PHE A 33 -6.07 -3.63 -6.57
C PHE A 33 -6.07 -2.95 -7.93
N SER A 34 -6.18 -3.76 -8.98
CA SER A 34 -6.09 -3.33 -10.39
C SER A 34 -7.28 -3.79 -11.22
N ARG A 35 -8.35 -4.32 -10.63
CA ARG A 35 -9.49 -4.83 -11.40
C ARG A 35 -10.22 -3.71 -12.11
N GLY A 36 -10.52 -2.62 -11.39
CA GLY A 36 -11.12 -1.42 -11.96
C GLY A 36 -10.23 -0.80 -13.03
N TYR A 37 -8.93 -0.74 -12.75
CA TYR A 37 -7.91 -0.32 -13.70
C TYR A 37 -7.95 -1.14 -14.98
N HIS A 38 -7.84 -2.47 -14.92
CA HIS A 38 -7.85 -3.33 -16.11
C HIS A 38 -9.15 -3.22 -16.91
N MET A 39 -10.29 -3.06 -16.23
CA MET A 39 -11.60 -2.89 -16.90
C MET A 39 -11.73 -1.55 -17.63
N ALA A 40 -11.33 -0.45 -16.99
CA ALA A 40 -11.43 0.88 -17.58
C ALA A 40 -10.38 1.15 -18.67
N SER A 41 -9.27 0.42 -18.60
CA SER A 41 -8.11 0.56 -19.47
C SER A 41 -8.25 -0.10 -20.84
N GLY A 42 -9.16 -1.07 -20.99
CA GLY A 42 -9.41 -1.76 -22.27
C GLY A 42 -8.12 -2.29 -22.91
N SER A 43 -7.88 -1.93 -24.18
CA SER A 43 -6.67 -2.30 -24.93
C SER A 43 -5.61 -1.19 -25.00
N ASP A 44 -5.71 -0.15 -24.17
CA ASP A 44 -4.80 1.00 -24.23
C ASP A 44 -3.34 0.56 -23.95
N PRO A 45 -2.40 0.78 -24.89
CA PRO A 45 -1.00 0.38 -24.72
C PRO A 45 -0.28 1.05 -23.55
N LYS A 46 -0.77 2.20 -23.04
CA LYS A 46 -0.21 2.84 -21.83
C LYS A 46 -0.38 1.96 -20.58
N VAL A 47 -1.37 1.09 -20.60
CA VAL A 47 -1.76 0.20 -19.49
C VAL A 47 -0.73 -0.91 -19.30
N LYS A 48 -0.10 -1.34 -20.40
CA LYS A 48 0.95 -2.37 -20.42
C LYS A 48 2.28 -1.89 -19.84
N GLN A 49 2.43 -0.59 -19.53
CA GLN A 49 3.71 -0.03 -19.06
C GLN A 49 3.86 -0.01 -17.54
N GLU A 50 2.78 -0.18 -16.76
CA GLU A 50 2.89 -0.26 -15.32
C GLU A 50 2.88 -1.72 -14.86
N ILE A 51 3.83 -2.07 -13.99
CA ILE A 51 3.93 -3.42 -13.45
C ILE A 51 2.83 -3.61 -12.40
N ASP A 52 2.01 -4.65 -12.60
CA ASP A 52 0.86 -4.97 -11.75
C ASP A 52 1.33 -5.62 -10.43
N SER A 53 1.87 -4.79 -9.53
CA SER A 53 2.39 -5.19 -8.23
C SER A 53 2.11 -4.16 -7.14
N PRO A 54 2.30 -4.52 -5.85
CA PRO A 54 2.21 -3.58 -4.73
C PRO A 54 3.27 -2.47 -4.73
N ARG A 55 4.27 -2.52 -5.64
CA ARG A 55 5.32 -1.51 -5.69
C ARG A 55 4.76 -0.17 -6.16
N ASP A 56 5.20 0.88 -5.48
CA ASP A 56 4.95 2.27 -5.86
C ASP A 56 5.93 2.71 -6.95
N TYR A 57 5.40 3.13 -8.10
CA TYR A 57 6.14 3.64 -9.25
C TYR A 57 5.97 5.15 -9.46
N ASP A 58 5.07 5.77 -8.70
CA ASP A 58 4.77 7.20 -8.75
C ASP A 58 5.53 7.96 -7.64
N GLY A 59 5.75 7.31 -6.50
CA GLY A 59 6.45 7.86 -5.35
C GLY A 59 5.54 8.62 -4.39
N HIS A 60 4.33 9.02 -4.82
CA HIS A 60 3.36 9.67 -3.94
C HIS A 60 2.97 8.78 -2.76
N GLY A 61 2.77 7.47 -3.00
CA GLY A 61 2.48 6.50 -1.95
C GLY A 61 3.62 6.42 -0.94
N THR A 62 4.86 6.43 -1.40
CA THR A 62 6.08 6.35 -0.60
C THR A 62 6.33 7.62 0.20
N HIS A 63 6.29 8.79 -0.44
CA HIS A 63 6.47 10.11 0.20
C HIS A 63 5.40 10.37 1.25
N LYS A 64 4.15 10.00 0.94
CA LYS A 64 3.14 9.87 1.96
C LYS A 64 3.72 8.91 2.97
N SER A 65 3.82 7.60 2.71
CA SER A 65 4.17 6.52 3.66
C SER A 65 5.30 6.81 4.69
N SER A 66 6.27 7.64 4.34
CA SER A 66 7.33 8.10 5.24
C SER A 66 6.90 9.23 6.19
N THR A 67 6.01 10.13 5.78
CA THR A 67 5.54 11.29 6.56
C THR A 67 4.76 10.89 7.82
N ALA A 68 3.70 10.09 7.72
CA ALA A 68 2.91 9.62 8.86
C ALA A 68 3.57 8.49 9.67
N ALA A 69 4.36 7.60 9.07
CA ALA A 69 4.90 6.43 9.78
C ALA A 69 6.32 6.01 9.36
N GLY A 70 7.12 6.91 8.77
CA GLY A 70 8.51 6.63 8.46
C GLY A 70 9.35 6.31 9.69
N ALA A 71 10.32 5.41 9.52
CA ALA A 71 11.35 5.22 10.54
C ALA A 71 12.20 6.49 10.67
N ASN A 72 12.88 6.65 11.81
CA ASN A 72 13.80 7.75 12.00
C ASN A 72 15.03 7.58 11.08
N VAL A 73 15.31 8.58 10.25
CA VAL A 73 16.53 8.70 9.46
C VAL A 73 17.15 10.07 9.75
N ALA A 74 18.44 10.26 9.45
CA ALA A 74 19.24 11.38 9.95
C ALA A 74 18.56 12.77 9.92
N ASN A 75 17.77 13.09 8.88
CA ASN A 75 17.09 14.37 8.72
C ASN A 75 15.57 14.25 8.47
N ALA A 76 14.97 13.08 8.70
CA ALA A 76 13.53 12.88 8.50
C ALA A 76 12.97 11.82 9.45
N SER A 77 11.78 12.09 9.99
CA SER A 77 11.05 11.13 10.81
C SER A 77 9.56 11.19 10.51
N GLY A 78 8.88 10.05 10.66
CA GLY A 78 7.44 10.01 10.56
C GLY A 78 6.74 10.51 11.83
N THR A 79 5.49 10.93 11.72
CA THR A 79 4.66 11.32 12.87
C THR A 79 4.51 10.17 13.88
N ALA A 80 4.34 8.93 13.41
CA ALA A 80 4.23 7.72 14.21
C ALA A 80 5.37 6.73 13.88
N ILE A 81 6.58 7.01 14.37
CA ILE A 81 7.80 6.25 14.08
C ILE A 81 7.68 4.75 14.43
N ASN A 82 6.93 4.43 15.48
CA ASN A 82 6.76 3.05 15.96
C ASN A 82 5.55 2.32 15.36
N ALA A 83 4.73 3.00 14.57
CA ALA A 83 3.62 2.37 13.86
C ALA A 83 4.12 1.42 12.76
N ARG A 84 3.40 0.33 12.50
CA ARG A 84 3.70 -0.57 11.37
C ARG A 84 2.93 -0.13 10.13
N LEU A 85 3.49 -0.27 8.96
CA LEU A 85 2.89 0.12 7.70
C LEU A 85 2.22 -1.08 7.00
N ALA A 86 1.00 -0.89 6.50
CA ALA A 86 0.39 -1.76 5.49
C ALA A 86 -0.06 -0.94 4.29
N THR A 87 0.40 -1.32 3.09
CA THR A 87 0.12 -0.60 1.84
C THR A 87 -0.91 -1.34 0.99
N TYR A 88 -1.82 -0.57 0.40
CA TYR A 88 -2.86 -1.07 -0.50
C TYR A 88 -2.84 -0.15 -1.72
N LYS A 89 -2.20 -0.60 -2.80
CA LYS A 89 -2.10 0.16 -4.04
C LYS A 89 -3.43 0.07 -4.79
N VAL A 90 -4.08 1.22 -4.99
CA VAL A 90 -5.40 1.35 -5.65
C VAL A 90 -5.39 2.39 -6.79
N CYS A 91 -4.22 2.98 -7.02
CA CYS A 91 -3.98 3.99 -8.04
C CYS A 91 -2.90 3.49 -8.98
N TRP A 92 -3.08 3.83 -10.24
CA TRP A 92 -2.26 3.45 -11.37
C TRP A 92 -1.97 4.69 -12.21
N LYS A 93 -1.07 4.59 -13.18
CA LYS A 93 -0.66 5.71 -14.05
C LYS A 93 -1.85 6.40 -14.75
N THR A 94 -2.89 5.66 -15.10
CA THR A 94 -4.09 6.21 -15.77
C THR A 94 -5.11 6.80 -14.80
N GLY A 95 -4.96 6.56 -13.48
CA GLY A 95 -5.83 7.10 -12.46
C GLY A 95 -6.12 6.13 -11.31
N CYS A 96 -7.02 6.56 -10.43
CA CYS A 96 -7.52 5.78 -9.31
C CYS A 96 -8.98 5.45 -9.57
N PHE A 97 -9.33 4.17 -9.56
CA PHE A 97 -10.68 3.71 -9.87
C PHE A 97 -11.46 3.51 -8.57
N GLY A 98 -12.69 4.04 -8.51
CA GLY A 98 -13.54 3.93 -7.32
C GLY A 98 -13.72 2.49 -6.83
N SER A 99 -13.84 1.54 -7.76
CA SER A 99 -13.92 0.11 -7.45
C SER A 99 -12.67 -0.44 -6.78
N ASP A 100 -11.47 -0.09 -7.27
CA ASP A 100 -10.20 -0.52 -6.67
C ASP A 100 -9.97 0.16 -5.31
N MET A 101 -10.37 1.43 -5.18
CA MET A 101 -10.34 2.15 -3.90
C MET A 101 -11.23 1.48 -2.86
N LEU A 102 -12.48 1.16 -3.21
CA LEU A 102 -13.40 0.45 -2.31
C LEU A 102 -12.89 -0.93 -1.95
N ALA A 103 -12.35 -1.70 -2.90
CA ALA A 103 -11.77 -3.01 -2.63
C ALA A 103 -10.57 -2.93 -1.66
N GLY A 104 -9.72 -1.91 -1.82
CA GLY A 104 -8.60 -1.67 -0.90
C GLY A 104 -9.02 -1.21 0.49
N MET A 105 -10.12 -0.45 0.60
CA MET A 105 -10.70 -0.06 1.88
C MET A 105 -11.34 -1.26 2.60
N ASP A 106 -12.13 -2.05 1.88
CA ASP A 106 -12.79 -3.24 2.43
C ASP A 106 -11.76 -4.26 2.93
N ARG A 107 -10.75 -4.57 2.10
CA ARG A 107 -9.71 -5.52 2.49
C ARG A 107 -8.93 -5.06 3.72
N ALA A 108 -8.74 -3.78 3.89
CA ALA A 108 -8.07 -3.24 5.04
C ALA A 108 -8.83 -3.33 6.36
N ILE A 109 -10.15 -3.20 6.28
CA ILE A 109 -11.01 -3.42 7.44
C ILE A 109 -10.89 -4.89 7.85
N LEU A 110 -10.95 -5.81 6.88
CA LEU A 110 -10.80 -7.25 7.11
C LEU A 110 -9.41 -7.64 7.62
N ASP A 111 -8.35 -6.95 7.18
CA ASP A 111 -6.97 -7.18 7.63
C ASP A 111 -6.73 -6.67 9.07
N GLY A 112 -7.68 -5.94 9.67
CA GLY A 112 -7.63 -5.49 11.06
C GLY A 112 -6.75 -4.26 11.28
N VAL A 113 -6.72 -3.33 10.33
CA VAL A 113 -5.91 -2.12 10.46
C VAL A 113 -6.57 -1.10 11.41
N ASP A 114 -5.78 -0.26 12.08
CA ASP A 114 -6.26 0.77 13.03
C ASP A 114 -6.63 2.16 12.43
N VAL A 115 -5.71 2.91 11.75
CA VAL A 115 -5.96 4.34 11.33
C VAL A 115 -5.71 4.68 9.84
N LEU A 116 -6.69 5.23 9.08
CA LEU A 116 -6.77 5.26 7.58
C LEU A 116 -6.27 6.61 7.13
N SER A 117 -5.01 6.66 6.70
CA SER A 117 -4.45 7.82 6.04
C SER A 117 -4.40 7.59 4.55
N LEU A 118 -4.93 8.55 3.83
CA LEU A 118 -5.70 8.23 2.67
C LEU A 118 -5.56 9.57 1.90
N PHE A 119 -4.50 9.66 1.11
CA PHE A 119 -4.10 10.78 0.26
C PHE A 119 -3.19 10.11 -0.78
N ARG A 120 -3.54 9.67 -1.99
CA ARG A 120 -4.65 9.89 -2.91
C ARG A 120 -5.27 8.54 -3.37
N TRP A 121 -5.39 7.44 -2.60
CA TRP A 121 -5.21 7.13 -1.16
C TRP A 121 -4.30 5.86 -1.08
N ARG A 122 -3.16 5.80 -0.35
CA ARG A 122 -3.11 5.29 1.05
C ARG A 122 -1.71 5.16 1.73
N PHE A 123 -1.79 5.27 3.05
CA PHE A 123 -0.92 4.91 4.18
C PHE A 123 -1.65 3.95 5.13
N ARG A 124 -0.98 3.12 5.95
CA ARG A 124 -1.60 2.75 7.24
C ARG A 124 -0.69 2.18 8.32
N SER A 125 -0.73 2.82 9.49
CA SER A 125 -0.21 2.43 10.80
C SER A 125 -1.02 1.25 11.40
N VAL A 126 -0.35 0.19 11.84
CA VAL A 126 -0.79 -0.74 12.89
C VAL A 126 -0.11 -0.31 14.17
N LEU A 127 -0.88 -0.17 15.25
CA LEU A 127 -0.33 -0.24 16.60
C LEU A 127 -0.17 -1.71 16.96
#